data_AF-A0A1V4AEE0-F1
#
_entry.id   AF-A0A1V4AEE0-F1
#
_cell.length_a   1.000
_cell.length_b   1.000
_cell.length_c   1.000
_cell.angle_alpha   90.00
_cell.angle_beta   90.00
_cell.angle_gamma   90.00
#
_symmetry.space_group_name_H-M   'P 1'
#
loop_
_entity.id
_entity.type
_entity.pdbx_description
1 polymer ?
#
loop_
_entity_poly.entity_id
_entity_poly.type
_entity_poly.pdbx_seq_one_letter_code
_entity_poly.pdbx_strand_id
1 'polypeptide(L)'
;MTIGTSGTTGEESGAATKGFDLATLLAERGGERYDLHTRYLNHQLPRMLHTIGFDKVYQRAEGAYFWDEDGNDYLDMLAGFGVMGLGRHHPVVRKALHDVLDASLADLTRFDCQPLPGLLAEKLLAHSPHLDRVFFGNSGTEAVETALKFARFATGRKRVLYCTHAFHGLTTGSLSVNGEKGFREGFAPLLPDTPIPLGDLDALEKELKRGDVAGLIVEPIQGKGVHTTPPGYLRAAQELLRKHKALLIADEVQTGLGRTGDFYAYQHEEGVEPDLVCVAKSLSGGYVPVSATLGKDWIFKKVYSSMDRVLVHSASFGANAQAMAAGLAVLGAMEDENIVANARSSGELLRNRLAELIPRYELLADVRGRGLMIGIEFGRPDSLKLRSRWTVLQAARKGLFAQMVVVPLLQKHRILTQVSGDHLEVIKLIPPLVIGEREVDRFVAAFTAVMDDAHNGGLMWDFGKNLMKQAVANR
;
A
#
# COMPACT_ATOMS: atom_id res chain seq x y z
N MET A 1 49.92 -60.34 -0.63
CA MET A 1 48.91 -61.13 -1.38
C MET A 1 47.59 -60.97 -0.64
N THR A 2 46.51 -60.45 -1.25
CA THR A 2 45.46 -61.21 -2.00
C THR A 2 44.84 -62.34 -1.15
N ILE A 3 43.53 -62.59 -1.04
CA ILE A 3 42.26 -62.30 -1.77
C ILE A 3 41.16 -62.02 -0.69
N GLY A 4 39.99 -61.38 -0.85
CA GLY A 4 39.23 -60.77 -1.97
C GLY A 4 37.72 -61.14 -1.90
N THR A 5 36.86 -60.56 -2.76
CA THR A 5 35.35 -60.70 -2.79
C THR A 5 34.59 -60.06 -1.62
N SER A 6 33.39 -59.48 -1.73
CA SER A 6 32.55 -58.96 -2.85
C SER A 6 31.52 -58.01 -2.19
N GLY A 7 31.01 -56.92 -2.78
CA GLY A 7 30.76 -56.70 -4.20
C GLY A 7 29.26 -56.78 -4.50
N THR A 8 28.44 -55.93 -3.87
CA THR A 8 27.02 -55.71 -4.24
C THR A 8 26.75 -54.21 -4.34
N THR A 9 26.57 -53.74 -5.57
CA THR A 9 26.17 -52.39 -5.92
C THR A 9 24.69 -52.17 -5.62
N GLY A 10 24.39 -51.42 -4.57
CA GLY A 10 23.09 -50.78 -4.40
C GLY A 10 23.05 -49.50 -5.24
N GLU A 11 22.66 -49.60 -6.50
CA GLU A 11 22.22 -48.42 -7.26
C GLU A 11 20.90 -47.94 -6.68
N GLU A 12 20.95 -47.07 -5.66
CA GLU A 12 19.83 -46.16 -5.43
C GLU A 12 19.79 -45.21 -6.62
N SER A 13 18.99 -45.61 -7.61
CA SER A 13 18.65 -44.80 -8.77
C SER A 13 18.08 -43.48 -8.27
N GLY A 14 18.92 -42.45 -8.24
CA GLY A 14 18.49 -41.08 -8.03
C GLY A 14 17.41 -40.80 -9.06
N ALA A 15 16.16 -40.75 -8.60
CA ALA A 15 15.03 -40.47 -9.46
C ALA A 15 15.19 -39.04 -9.94
N ALA A 16 15.81 -38.90 -11.12
CA ALA A 16 15.91 -37.65 -11.84
C ALA A 16 14.47 -37.18 -12.07
N THR A 17 14.01 -36.29 -11.20
CA THR A 17 12.67 -35.74 -11.28
C THR A 17 12.58 -35.08 -12.64
N LYS A 18 11.69 -35.59 -13.50
CA LYS A 18 11.17 -34.84 -14.64
C LYS A 18 10.32 -33.70 -14.06
N GLY A 19 11.03 -32.73 -13.51
CA GLY A 19 10.53 -31.76 -12.55
C GLY A 19 10.03 -30.50 -13.25
N PHE A 20 9.20 -29.77 -12.52
CA PHE A 20 8.84 -28.41 -12.89
C PHE A 20 10.09 -27.51 -12.79
N ASP A 21 10.57 -27.03 -13.93
CA ASP A 21 11.62 -26.01 -14.00
C ASP A 21 11.00 -24.65 -14.34
N LEU A 22 10.96 -23.78 -13.34
CA LEU A 22 10.46 -22.40 -13.48
C LEU A 22 11.35 -21.56 -14.41
N ALA A 23 12.67 -21.77 -14.43
CA ALA A 23 13.58 -20.99 -15.24
C ALA A 23 13.39 -21.32 -16.73
N THR A 24 13.31 -22.61 -17.09
CA THR A 24 12.99 -23.04 -18.45
C THR A 24 11.62 -22.54 -18.89
N LEU A 25 10.57 -22.68 -18.07
CA LEU A 25 9.23 -22.19 -18.40
C LEU A 25 9.19 -20.68 -18.65
N LEU A 26 9.91 -19.88 -17.85
CA LEU A 26 9.98 -18.43 -18.03
C LEU A 26 10.81 -18.03 -19.26
N ALA A 27 11.88 -18.77 -19.57
CA ALA A 27 12.69 -18.54 -20.77
C ALA A 27 11.90 -18.84 -22.06
N GLU A 28 11.11 -19.92 -22.08
CA GLU A 28 10.29 -20.31 -23.22
C GLU A 28 9.09 -19.36 -23.45
N ARG A 29 8.41 -18.95 -22.37
CA ARG A 29 7.08 -18.32 -22.45
C ARG A 29 7.01 -16.87 -21.97
N GLY A 30 8.11 -16.32 -21.45
CA GLY A 30 8.17 -14.94 -20.94
C GLY A 30 7.88 -13.85 -21.99
N GLY A 31 8.01 -14.16 -23.28
CA GLY A 31 7.59 -13.28 -24.38
C GLY A 31 6.07 -13.14 -24.50
N GLU A 32 5.28 -14.14 -24.13
CA GLU A 32 3.82 -14.16 -24.27
C GLU A 32 3.06 -13.29 -23.25
N ARG A 33 3.76 -12.58 -22.35
CA ARG A 33 3.19 -11.98 -21.14
C ARG A 33 1.92 -11.14 -21.36
N TYR A 34 1.87 -10.31 -22.40
CA TYR A 34 0.71 -9.45 -22.68
C TYR A 34 -0.45 -10.23 -23.30
N ASP A 35 -0.18 -11.26 -24.10
CA ASP A 35 -1.20 -12.14 -24.68
C ASP A 35 -1.82 -13.05 -23.60
N LEU A 36 -1.00 -13.58 -22.69
CA LEU A 36 -1.46 -14.35 -21.53
C LEU A 36 -2.37 -13.51 -20.63
N HIS A 37 -1.97 -12.29 -20.32
CA HIS A 37 -2.82 -11.35 -19.57
C HIS A 37 -4.10 -10.98 -20.33
N THR A 38 -4.01 -10.81 -21.65
CA THR A 38 -5.18 -10.45 -22.48
C THR A 38 -6.20 -11.59 -22.55
N ARG A 39 -5.72 -12.84 -22.67
CA ARG A 39 -6.56 -14.02 -22.89
C ARG A 39 -7.13 -14.63 -21.61
N TYR A 40 -6.36 -14.61 -20.52
CA TYR A 40 -6.68 -15.36 -19.30
C TYR A 40 -6.90 -14.49 -18.06
N LEU A 41 -6.55 -13.20 -18.10
CA LEU A 41 -6.70 -12.26 -16.99
C LEU A 41 -7.52 -11.03 -17.46
N ASN A 42 -7.10 -9.82 -17.09
CA ASN A 42 -7.79 -8.58 -17.45
C ASN A 42 -7.36 -8.11 -18.85
N HIS A 43 -8.21 -8.34 -19.85
CA HIS A 43 -8.00 -7.93 -21.25
C HIS A 43 -7.83 -6.40 -21.49
N GLN A 44 -8.21 -5.55 -20.53
CA GLN A 44 -8.00 -4.11 -20.61
C GLN A 44 -6.65 -3.67 -20.03
N LEU A 45 -6.02 -4.48 -19.16
CA LEU A 45 -4.78 -4.08 -18.49
C LEU A 45 -3.60 -3.93 -19.48
N PRO A 46 -3.30 -4.89 -20.38
CA PRO A 46 -2.28 -4.71 -21.43
C PRO A 46 -2.57 -3.48 -22.31
N ARG A 47 -3.83 -3.33 -22.77
CA ARG A 47 -4.25 -2.18 -23.59
C ARG A 47 -3.98 -0.85 -22.88
N MET A 48 -4.31 -0.76 -21.59
CA MET A 48 -4.06 0.44 -20.78
C MET A 48 -2.55 0.71 -20.67
N LEU A 49 -1.74 -0.30 -20.35
CA LEU A 49 -0.29 -0.15 -20.18
C LEU A 49 0.39 0.33 -21.47
N HIS A 50 0.08 -0.28 -22.63
CA HIS A 50 0.57 0.19 -23.93
C HIS A 50 0.10 1.63 -24.24
N THR A 51 -1.16 1.96 -23.95
CA THR A 51 -1.72 3.30 -24.21
C THR A 51 -1.00 4.39 -23.42
N ILE A 52 -0.67 4.15 -22.16
CA ILE A 52 0.02 5.13 -21.30
C ILE A 52 1.56 5.02 -21.37
N GLY A 53 2.10 4.05 -22.12
CA GLY A 53 3.54 3.80 -22.25
C GLY A 53 4.22 3.25 -20.98
N PHE A 54 3.48 2.42 -20.23
CA PHE A 54 3.90 1.73 -19.00
C PHE A 54 4.15 0.22 -19.24
N ASP A 55 4.35 -0.17 -20.49
CA ASP A 55 4.63 -1.51 -20.99
C ASP A 55 6.11 -1.90 -20.94
N LYS A 56 6.84 -1.38 -19.95
CA LYS A 56 8.25 -1.72 -19.72
C LYS A 56 8.41 -3.10 -19.09
N VAL A 57 9.34 -3.86 -19.64
CA VAL A 57 9.77 -5.18 -19.15
C VAL A 57 10.99 -5.01 -18.25
N TYR A 58 10.89 -5.51 -17.03
CA TYR A 58 11.99 -5.56 -16.06
C TYR A 58 12.43 -7.01 -15.87
N GLN A 59 13.75 -7.24 -15.92
CA GLN A 59 14.37 -8.55 -15.71
C GLN A 59 14.85 -8.75 -14.26
N ARG A 60 15.25 -7.66 -13.60
CA ARG A 60 15.79 -7.69 -12.23
C ARG A 60 15.26 -6.52 -11.43
N ALA A 61 15.27 -6.65 -10.11
CA ALA A 61 14.96 -5.56 -9.20
C ALA A 61 15.64 -5.77 -7.84
N GLU A 62 15.92 -4.70 -7.10
CA GLU A 62 16.70 -4.72 -5.85
C GLU A 62 16.60 -3.34 -5.18
N GLY A 63 16.37 -3.29 -3.87
CA GLY A 63 16.16 -2.04 -3.14
C GLY A 63 15.07 -1.19 -3.80
N ALA A 64 15.42 0.05 -4.18
CA ALA A 64 14.55 0.99 -4.87
C ALA A 64 14.59 0.95 -6.40
N TYR A 65 15.20 -0.09 -7.00
CA TYR A 65 15.49 -0.11 -8.44
C TYR A 65 14.92 -1.34 -9.16
N PHE A 66 14.63 -1.15 -10.44
CA PHE A 66 14.47 -2.21 -11.45
C PHE A 66 15.57 -2.09 -12.51
N TRP A 67 15.80 -3.16 -13.26
CA TRP A 67 16.62 -3.17 -14.48
C TRP A 67 15.86 -3.82 -15.64
N ASP A 68 15.92 -3.20 -16.82
CA ASP A 68 15.41 -3.78 -18.07
C ASP A 68 16.41 -4.74 -18.73
N GLU A 69 16.06 -5.25 -19.91
CA GLU A 69 16.88 -6.22 -20.69
C GLU A 69 18.20 -5.63 -21.19
N ASP A 70 18.24 -4.31 -21.42
CA ASP A 70 19.44 -3.56 -21.82
C ASP A 70 20.33 -3.18 -20.61
N GLY A 71 19.91 -3.53 -19.39
CA GLY A 71 20.60 -3.20 -18.14
C GLY A 71 20.38 -1.76 -17.65
N ASN A 72 19.41 -1.03 -18.20
CA ASN A 72 19.08 0.32 -17.73
C ASN A 72 18.35 0.26 -16.39
N ASP A 73 18.72 1.15 -15.48
CA ASP A 73 18.13 1.21 -14.15
C ASP A 73 16.93 2.19 -14.04
N TYR A 74 15.88 1.75 -13.37
CA TYR A 74 14.65 2.51 -13.14
C TYR A 74 14.42 2.70 -11.64
N LEU A 75 14.25 3.94 -11.19
CA LEU A 75 13.94 4.28 -9.80
C LEU A 75 12.44 4.06 -9.52
N ASP A 76 12.11 3.31 -8.47
CA ASP A 76 10.73 3.05 -8.04
C ASP A 76 10.27 4.04 -6.96
N MET A 77 9.37 4.97 -7.33
CA MET A 77 8.73 5.88 -6.39
C MET A 77 7.34 5.40 -5.93
N LEU A 78 6.96 4.15 -6.22
CA LEU A 78 5.68 3.54 -5.86
C LEU A 78 5.78 2.35 -4.89
N ALA A 79 6.92 1.68 -4.81
CA ALA A 79 7.14 0.50 -3.96
C ALA A 79 6.06 -0.59 -4.10
N GLY A 80 5.52 -0.80 -5.30
CA GLY A 80 4.37 -1.70 -5.50
C GLY A 80 3.14 -1.26 -4.69
N PHE A 81 2.83 0.04 -4.71
CA PHE A 81 1.81 0.70 -3.88
C PHE A 81 2.07 0.63 -2.36
N GLY A 82 3.35 0.64 -1.97
CA GLY A 82 3.79 0.58 -0.57
C GLY A 82 3.94 -0.83 0.00
N VAL A 83 3.90 -1.87 -0.82
CA VAL A 83 4.15 -3.28 -0.40
C VAL A 83 5.64 -3.55 -0.23
N MET A 84 6.49 -2.99 -1.08
CA MET A 84 7.95 -3.14 -1.06
C MET A 84 8.59 -2.14 -0.07
N GLY A 85 8.17 -2.19 1.19
CA GLY A 85 8.58 -1.26 2.25
C GLY A 85 10.10 -1.18 2.40
N LEU A 86 10.77 -2.30 2.60
CA LEU A 86 12.25 -2.40 2.69
C LEU A 86 12.94 -2.43 1.31
N GLY A 87 12.23 -2.08 0.24
CA GLY A 87 12.67 -2.31 -1.13
C GLY A 87 12.55 -3.78 -1.54
N ARG A 88 13.06 -4.11 -2.73
CA ARG A 88 12.99 -5.46 -3.30
C ARG A 88 14.20 -6.30 -2.92
N HIS A 89 13.97 -7.59 -2.73
CA HIS A 89 15.01 -8.58 -2.44
C HIS A 89 15.83 -8.31 -1.18
N HIS A 90 15.23 -7.67 -0.17
CA HIS A 90 15.90 -7.38 1.11
C HIS A 90 16.50 -8.67 1.72
N PRO A 91 17.81 -8.70 2.03
CA PRO A 91 18.52 -9.94 2.33
C PRO A 91 18.03 -10.62 3.62
N VAL A 92 17.63 -9.85 4.64
CA VAL A 92 17.14 -10.37 5.91
C VAL A 92 15.81 -11.11 5.71
N VAL A 93 14.87 -10.51 4.98
CA VAL A 93 13.57 -11.11 4.66
C VAL A 93 13.74 -12.37 3.80
N ARG A 94 14.61 -12.31 2.78
CA ARG A 94 14.90 -13.48 1.93
C ARG A 94 15.47 -14.63 2.75
N LYS A 95 16.44 -14.37 3.64
CA LYS A 95 17.02 -15.40 4.50
C LYS A 95 15.96 -16.05 5.38
N ALA A 96 15.12 -15.26 6.06
CA ALA A 96 14.06 -15.79 6.93
C ALA A 96 13.05 -16.69 6.19
N LEU A 97 12.74 -16.39 4.92
CA LEU A 97 11.87 -17.22 4.09
C LEU A 97 12.54 -18.54 3.66
N HIS A 98 13.84 -18.51 3.35
CA HIS A 98 14.61 -19.74 3.11
C HIS A 98 14.74 -20.58 4.39
N ASP A 99 15.04 -19.96 5.54
CA ASP A 99 15.13 -20.65 6.83
C ASP A 99 13.83 -21.42 7.17
N VAL A 100 12.65 -20.86 6.88
CA VAL A 100 11.36 -21.55 7.07
C VAL A 100 11.17 -22.73 6.13
N LEU A 101 11.57 -22.60 4.85
CA LEU A 101 11.48 -23.68 3.87
C LEU A 101 12.43 -24.84 4.24
N ASP A 102 13.68 -24.51 4.52
CA ASP A 102 14.72 -25.48 4.83
C ASP A 102 14.45 -26.22 6.16
N ALA A 103 13.84 -25.53 7.14
CA ALA A 103 13.42 -26.13 8.41
C ALA A 103 12.27 -27.15 8.29
N SER A 104 11.60 -27.25 7.12
CA SER A 104 10.51 -28.21 6.88
C SER A 104 9.44 -28.19 7.97
N LEU A 105 9.06 -26.98 8.42
CA LEU A 105 8.08 -26.79 9.49
C LEU A 105 6.73 -27.40 9.10
N ALA A 106 6.04 -28.01 10.07
CA ALA A 106 4.76 -28.65 9.83
C ALA A 106 3.70 -27.67 9.26
N ASP A 107 3.71 -26.41 9.75
CA ASP A 107 2.90 -25.23 9.39
C ASP A 107 1.37 -25.44 9.25
N LEU A 108 0.58 -24.43 9.60
CA LEU A 108 -0.87 -24.42 9.40
C LEU A 108 -1.62 -25.68 9.88
N THR A 109 -1.13 -26.42 10.90
CA THR A 109 -1.77 -27.68 11.32
C THR A 109 -3.19 -27.48 11.87
N ARG A 110 -3.50 -26.24 12.30
CA ARG A 110 -4.74 -25.76 12.92
C ARG A 110 -5.09 -26.40 14.27
N PHE A 111 -4.30 -27.36 14.75
CA PHE A 111 -4.49 -28.08 16.01
C PHE A 111 -3.28 -27.97 16.96
N ASP A 112 -2.42 -26.97 16.72
CA ASP A 112 -1.31 -26.56 17.58
C ASP A 112 -1.30 -25.03 17.79
N CYS A 113 -0.46 -24.57 18.72
CA CYS A 113 -0.19 -23.16 18.98
C CYS A 113 1.28 -22.85 18.63
N GLN A 114 1.54 -22.63 17.34
CA GLN A 114 2.90 -22.37 16.85
C GLN A 114 3.45 -21.05 17.40
N PRO A 115 4.78 -20.93 17.61
CA PRO A 115 5.36 -19.75 18.25
C PRO A 115 5.42 -18.52 17.33
N LEU A 116 5.63 -18.69 16.02
CA LEU A 116 5.85 -17.57 15.09
C LEU A 116 4.70 -16.53 15.08
N PRO A 117 3.40 -16.91 15.08
CA PRO A 117 2.31 -15.96 15.25
C PRO A 117 2.35 -15.19 16.57
N GLY A 118 2.70 -15.85 17.67
CA GLY A 118 2.83 -15.22 18.98
C GLY A 118 3.97 -14.19 19.03
N LEU A 119 5.13 -14.56 18.49
CA LEU A 119 6.31 -13.69 18.41
C LEU A 119 6.07 -12.46 17.51
N LEU A 120 5.39 -12.62 16.38
CA LEU A 120 5.04 -11.47 15.53
C LEU A 120 3.98 -10.58 16.21
N ALA A 121 3.01 -11.17 16.90
CA ALA A 121 2.02 -10.41 17.65
C ALA A 121 2.68 -9.58 18.77
N GLU A 122 3.62 -10.17 19.52
CA GLU A 122 4.40 -9.49 20.56
C GLU A 122 5.16 -8.28 19.99
N LYS A 123 5.96 -8.46 18.92
CA LYS A 123 6.69 -7.33 18.30
C LYS A 123 5.76 -6.25 17.73
N LEU A 124 4.58 -6.60 17.18
CA LEU A 124 3.61 -5.61 16.70
C LEU A 124 2.96 -4.82 17.84
N LEU A 125 2.61 -5.49 18.96
CA LEU A 125 1.98 -4.87 20.13
C LEU A 125 2.94 -3.99 20.91
N ALA A 126 4.26 -4.24 20.86
CA ALA A 126 5.28 -3.37 21.45
C ALA A 126 5.22 -1.92 20.92
N HIS A 127 4.75 -1.72 19.68
CA HIS A 127 4.53 -0.40 19.08
C HIS A 127 3.12 0.18 19.33
N SER A 128 2.25 -0.53 20.05
CA SER A 128 0.88 -0.09 20.40
C SER A 128 0.50 -0.58 21.80
N PRO A 129 1.13 -0.07 22.89
CA PRO A 129 0.98 -0.60 24.25
C PRO A 129 -0.42 -0.45 24.88
N HIS A 130 -1.36 0.20 24.20
CA HIS A 130 -2.79 0.28 24.57
C HIS A 130 -3.66 -0.80 23.89
N LEU A 131 -3.04 -1.73 23.14
CA LEU A 131 -3.67 -2.87 22.47
C LEU A 131 -3.06 -4.17 23.03
N ASP A 132 -3.83 -5.26 22.97
CA ASP A 132 -3.51 -6.49 23.70
C ASP A 132 -3.47 -7.75 22.82
N ARG A 133 -4.12 -7.69 21.64
CA ARG A 133 -4.40 -8.86 20.80
C ARG A 133 -4.19 -8.55 19.33
N VAL A 134 -3.87 -9.60 18.57
CA VAL A 134 -3.70 -9.54 17.10
C VAL A 134 -4.49 -10.68 16.46
N PHE A 135 -5.20 -10.37 15.37
CA PHE A 135 -5.70 -11.36 14.42
C PHE A 135 -4.90 -11.25 13.12
N PHE A 136 -4.40 -12.37 12.59
CA PHE A 136 -3.65 -12.39 11.32
C PHE A 136 -4.53 -12.84 10.15
N GLY A 137 -4.55 -12.02 9.10
CA GLY A 137 -5.10 -12.32 7.79
C GLY A 137 -4.01 -12.29 6.71
N ASN A 138 -4.44 -12.24 5.45
CA ASN A 138 -3.54 -12.32 4.28
C ASN A 138 -3.42 -10.99 3.53
N SER A 139 -4.26 -10.00 3.85
CA SER A 139 -4.36 -8.76 3.08
C SER A 139 -4.96 -7.61 3.88
N GLY A 140 -4.69 -6.37 3.48
CA GLY A 140 -5.25 -5.18 4.13
C GLY A 140 -6.78 -5.16 4.14
N THR A 141 -7.40 -5.63 3.04
CA THR A 141 -8.85 -5.76 2.93
C THR A 141 -9.40 -6.76 3.98
N GLU A 142 -8.71 -7.87 4.26
CA GLU A 142 -9.07 -8.80 5.35
C GLU A 142 -8.89 -8.20 6.76
N ALA A 143 -7.87 -7.37 6.98
CA ALA A 143 -7.70 -6.68 8.27
C ALA A 143 -8.86 -5.69 8.50
N VAL A 144 -9.27 -4.97 7.46
CA VAL A 144 -10.47 -4.13 7.49
C VAL A 144 -11.73 -4.96 7.71
N GLU A 145 -11.96 -6.08 7.01
CA GLU A 145 -13.10 -6.97 7.29
C GLU A 145 -13.12 -7.46 8.75
N THR A 146 -11.95 -7.77 9.31
CA THR A 146 -11.79 -8.15 10.73
C THR A 146 -12.23 -7.02 11.64
N ALA A 147 -11.66 -5.82 11.49
CA ALA A 147 -12.01 -4.65 12.30
C ALA A 147 -13.50 -4.27 12.17
N LEU A 148 -14.04 -4.30 10.96
CA LEU A 148 -15.44 -4.05 10.63
C LEU A 148 -16.39 -5.06 11.29
N LYS A 149 -16.03 -6.35 11.36
CA LYS A 149 -16.80 -7.38 12.08
C LYS A 149 -16.68 -7.22 13.59
N PHE A 150 -15.47 -6.97 14.09
CA PHE A 150 -15.15 -6.90 15.52
C PHE A 150 -15.83 -5.69 16.15
N ALA A 151 -15.77 -4.51 15.52
CA ALA A 151 -16.44 -3.31 16.02
C ALA A 151 -17.96 -3.49 16.12
N ARG A 152 -18.60 -4.05 15.08
CA ARG A 152 -20.04 -4.33 15.10
C ARG A 152 -20.42 -5.33 16.18
N PHE A 153 -19.69 -6.44 16.30
CA PHE A 153 -19.97 -7.47 17.30
C PHE A 153 -19.74 -6.96 18.73
N ALA A 154 -18.65 -6.22 18.97
CA ALA A 154 -18.29 -5.72 20.28
C ALA A 154 -19.22 -4.61 20.77
N THR A 155 -19.72 -3.75 19.89
CA THR A 155 -20.68 -2.69 20.24
C THR A 155 -22.15 -3.12 20.17
N GLY A 156 -22.47 -4.18 19.42
CA GLY A 156 -23.84 -4.58 19.09
C GLY A 156 -24.52 -3.67 18.06
N ARG A 157 -23.76 -2.76 17.44
CA ARG A 157 -24.26 -1.74 16.51
C ARG A 157 -23.90 -2.09 15.06
N LYS A 158 -24.63 -1.54 14.09
CA LYS A 158 -24.59 -2.01 12.68
C LYS A 158 -23.81 -1.10 11.73
N ARG A 159 -23.78 0.21 11.99
CA ARG A 159 -23.23 1.20 11.06
C ARG A 159 -21.78 1.56 11.40
N VAL A 160 -20.90 1.58 10.42
CA VAL A 160 -19.58 2.19 10.52
C VAL A 160 -19.59 3.50 9.74
N LEU A 161 -18.88 4.50 10.27
CA LEU A 161 -18.62 5.77 9.58
C LEU A 161 -17.25 5.70 8.92
N TYR A 162 -17.08 6.36 7.79
CA TYR A 162 -15.82 6.44 7.05
C TYR A 162 -15.71 7.79 6.35
N CYS A 163 -14.49 8.17 5.95
CA CYS A 163 -14.27 9.46 5.30
C CYS A 163 -14.60 9.40 3.79
N THR A 164 -15.09 10.50 3.22
CA THR A 164 -15.05 10.71 1.76
C THR A 164 -13.61 10.57 1.24
N HIS A 165 -13.43 10.11 0.00
CA HIS A 165 -12.12 9.76 -0.60
C HIS A 165 -11.32 8.60 0.04
N ALA A 166 -11.78 7.99 1.13
CA ALA A 166 -11.07 6.87 1.78
C ALA A 166 -10.92 5.63 0.90
N PHE A 167 -9.86 4.85 1.13
CA PHE A 167 -9.63 3.55 0.50
C PHE A 167 -9.23 2.48 1.52
N HIS A 168 -10.14 1.54 1.79
CA HIS A 168 -10.00 0.52 2.84
C HIS A 168 -9.97 -0.93 2.31
N GLY A 169 -10.07 -1.14 0.99
CA GLY A 169 -10.06 -2.48 0.39
C GLY A 169 -11.06 -2.62 -0.75
N LEU A 170 -11.28 -3.86 -1.21
CA LEU A 170 -12.20 -4.16 -2.33
C LEU A 170 -13.05 -5.43 -2.11
N THR A 171 -12.93 -6.12 -0.97
CA THR A 171 -13.94 -7.12 -0.52
C THR A 171 -15.23 -6.40 -0.11
N THR A 172 -16.39 -7.05 -0.21
CA THR A 172 -17.70 -6.36 -0.12
C THR A 172 -17.95 -5.59 1.19
N GLY A 173 -17.36 -6.00 2.32
CA GLY A 173 -17.42 -5.24 3.57
C GLY A 173 -16.48 -4.03 3.55
N SER A 174 -15.20 -4.20 3.24
CA SER A 174 -14.25 -3.08 3.08
C SER A 174 -14.69 -2.07 2.00
N LEU A 175 -15.31 -2.56 0.92
CA LEU A 175 -15.83 -1.76 -0.18
C LEU A 175 -17.01 -0.87 0.25
N SER A 176 -17.79 -1.29 1.25
CA SER A 176 -18.88 -0.49 1.81
C SER A 176 -18.41 0.78 2.50
N VAL A 177 -17.16 0.78 3.00
CA VAL A 177 -16.50 1.93 3.64
C VAL A 177 -15.53 2.69 2.72
N ASN A 178 -15.50 2.40 1.41
CA ASN A 178 -14.72 3.21 0.47
C ASN A 178 -15.39 4.57 0.20
N GLY A 179 -14.61 5.64 0.29
CA GLY A 179 -15.07 7.02 0.05
C GLY A 179 -15.18 7.44 -1.41
N GLU A 180 -14.89 6.54 -2.37
CA GLU A 180 -14.92 6.81 -3.81
C GLU A 180 -15.99 6.01 -4.56
N LYS A 181 -16.80 6.70 -5.37
CA LYS A 181 -17.89 6.09 -6.16
C LYS A 181 -17.38 5.07 -7.18
N GLY A 182 -16.27 5.36 -7.88
CA GLY A 182 -15.78 4.55 -9.00
C GLY A 182 -15.42 3.10 -8.65
N PHE A 183 -15.16 2.80 -7.37
CA PHE A 183 -14.90 1.44 -6.91
C PHE A 183 -16.17 0.69 -6.51
N ARG A 184 -17.26 1.41 -6.22
CA ARG A 184 -18.52 0.90 -5.65
C ARG A 184 -19.64 0.77 -6.67
N GLU A 185 -19.57 1.51 -7.76
CA GLU A 185 -20.52 1.46 -8.87
C GLU A 185 -20.56 0.05 -9.48
N GLY A 186 -21.78 -0.49 -9.64
CA GLY A 186 -22.00 -1.87 -10.09
C GLY A 186 -22.05 -2.95 -8.99
N PHE A 187 -21.66 -2.65 -7.75
CA PHE A 187 -21.57 -3.64 -6.64
C PHE A 187 -22.60 -3.43 -5.50
N ALA A 188 -23.62 -2.61 -5.71
CA ALA A 188 -24.67 -2.35 -4.73
C ALA A 188 -25.74 -3.46 -4.70
N PRO A 189 -26.42 -3.71 -3.54
CA PRO A 189 -26.27 -3.03 -2.26
C PRO A 189 -25.06 -3.50 -1.44
N LEU A 190 -24.48 -2.57 -0.68
CA LEU A 190 -23.38 -2.80 0.26
C LEU A 190 -23.88 -2.70 1.72
N LEU A 191 -22.99 -2.90 2.71
CA LEU A 191 -23.33 -2.69 4.12
C LEU A 191 -23.82 -1.25 4.39
N PRO A 192 -24.63 -1.00 5.45
CA PRO A 192 -25.35 0.27 5.66
C PRO A 192 -24.47 1.44 6.14
N ASP A 193 -23.19 1.44 5.79
CA ASP A 193 -22.18 2.36 6.29
C ASP A 193 -22.29 3.75 5.65
N THR A 194 -21.94 4.79 6.41
CA THR A 194 -22.21 6.20 6.05
C THR A 194 -20.92 7.02 5.90
N PRO A 195 -20.75 7.75 4.78
CA PRO A 195 -19.62 8.66 4.61
C PRO A 195 -19.82 9.94 5.42
N ILE A 196 -18.73 10.48 5.96
CA ILE A 196 -18.61 11.84 6.48
C ILE A 196 -17.41 12.54 5.80
N PRO A 197 -17.35 13.88 5.74
CA PRO A 197 -16.14 14.56 5.26
C PRO A 197 -14.95 14.30 6.19
N LEU A 198 -13.75 14.13 5.62
CA LEU A 198 -12.51 14.06 6.41
C LEU A 198 -12.34 15.36 7.21
N GLY A 199 -12.07 15.26 8.52
CA GLY A 199 -11.88 16.42 9.38
C GLY A 199 -13.15 16.99 10.02
N ASP A 200 -14.35 16.56 9.60
CA ASP A 200 -15.62 17.15 10.05
C ASP A 200 -16.14 16.47 11.34
N LEU A 201 -15.87 17.11 12.49
CA LEU A 201 -16.31 16.66 13.81
C LEU A 201 -17.81 16.88 14.06
N ASP A 202 -18.43 17.86 13.39
CA ASP A 202 -19.87 18.15 13.54
C ASP A 202 -20.71 17.10 12.81
N ALA A 203 -20.30 16.70 11.60
CA ALA A 203 -20.86 15.56 10.89
C ALA A 203 -20.67 14.25 11.67
N LEU A 204 -19.49 14.05 12.27
CA LEU A 204 -19.23 12.90 13.15
C LEU A 204 -20.20 12.88 14.35
N GLU A 205 -20.30 13.96 15.13
CA GLU A 205 -21.19 13.99 16.31
C GLU A 205 -22.68 13.85 15.90
N LYS A 206 -23.09 14.45 14.78
CA LYS A 206 -24.45 14.31 14.23
C LYS A 206 -24.79 12.84 13.93
N GLU A 207 -23.88 12.11 13.28
CA GLU A 207 -24.11 10.70 12.97
C GLU A 207 -24.03 9.80 14.22
N LEU A 208 -23.17 10.12 15.19
CA LEU A 208 -23.05 9.42 16.48
C LEU A 208 -24.27 9.61 17.39
N LYS A 209 -24.95 10.76 17.32
CA LYS A 209 -26.21 11.03 18.06
C LYS A 209 -27.36 10.09 17.68
N ARG A 210 -27.26 9.37 16.55
CA ARG A 210 -28.26 8.37 16.10
C ARG A 210 -28.19 7.05 16.89
N GLY A 211 -27.11 6.79 17.63
CA GLY A 211 -26.99 5.68 18.60
C GLY A 211 -26.69 4.29 18.02
N ASP A 212 -26.65 4.14 16.69
CA ASP A 212 -26.49 2.88 15.95
C ASP A 212 -25.12 2.72 15.26
N VAL A 213 -24.17 3.61 15.57
CA VAL A 213 -22.79 3.62 15.05
C VAL A 213 -21.84 2.77 15.90
N ALA A 214 -21.27 1.74 15.30
CA ALA A 214 -20.25 0.86 15.89
C ALA A 214 -18.87 1.53 15.98
N GLY A 215 -18.51 2.39 15.03
CA GLY A 215 -17.23 3.09 15.02
C GLY A 215 -17.01 3.97 13.80
N LEU A 216 -15.87 4.65 13.80
CA LEU A 216 -15.29 5.36 12.66
C LEU A 216 -14.05 4.60 12.19
N ILE A 217 -13.96 4.31 10.89
CA ILE A 217 -12.72 3.89 10.24
C ILE A 217 -12.11 5.08 9.49
N VAL A 218 -10.80 5.29 9.68
CA VAL A 218 -10.06 6.41 9.12
C VAL A 218 -8.62 6.04 8.82
N GLU A 219 -8.12 6.45 7.66
CA GLU A 219 -6.69 6.50 7.34
C GLU A 219 -6.12 7.79 7.97
N PRO A 220 -5.08 7.75 8.84
CA PRO A 220 -4.49 8.98 9.41
C PRO A 220 -3.96 9.96 8.36
N ILE A 221 -3.51 9.42 7.22
CA ILE A 221 -3.32 10.16 5.97
C ILE A 221 -3.96 9.33 4.87
N GLN A 222 -4.96 9.87 4.18
CA GLN A 222 -5.64 9.12 3.12
C GLN A 222 -4.66 8.77 2.01
N GLY A 223 -4.60 7.47 1.68
CA GLY A 223 -3.77 6.90 0.65
C GLY A 223 -4.00 7.58 -0.70
N LYS A 224 -5.21 8.04 -0.99
CA LYS A 224 -5.53 8.76 -2.22
C LYS A 224 -5.56 10.26 -1.98
N GLY A 225 -4.89 11.01 -2.87
CA GLY A 225 -4.72 12.46 -2.77
C GLY A 225 -3.76 12.91 -1.66
N VAL A 226 -3.27 11.97 -0.82
CA VAL A 226 -2.37 12.24 0.33
C VAL A 226 -2.96 13.31 1.25
N HIS A 227 -4.24 13.15 1.58
CA HIS A 227 -4.96 14.09 2.44
C HIS A 227 -4.70 13.75 3.91
N THR A 228 -3.99 14.63 4.61
CA THR A 228 -3.75 14.52 6.05
C THR A 228 -4.99 14.91 6.85
N THR A 229 -5.22 14.28 8.00
CA THR A 229 -6.19 14.80 8.97
C THR A 229 -5.80 16.22 9.43
N PRO A 230 -6.77 17.10 9.75
CA PRO A 230 -6.48 18.35 10.44
C PRO A 230 -5.80 18.09 11.79
N PRO A 231 -4.84 18.92 12.25
CA PRO A 231 -4.17 18.71 13.52
C PRO A 231 -5.15 18.57 14.70
N GLY A 232 -5.03 17.47 15.45
CA GLY A 232 -5.88 17.18 16.61
C GLY A 232 -7.24 16.54 16.27
N TYR A 233 -7.54 16.31 14.99
CA TYR A 233 -8.79 15.69 14.57
C TYR A 233 -8.93 14.25 15.09
N LEU A 234 -7.87 13.44 15.05
CA LEU A 234 -7.95 12.04 15.47
C LEU A 234 -8.22 11.95 16.98
N ARG A 235 -7.58 12.82 17.77
CA ARG A 235 -7.83 12.94 19.21
C ARG A 235 -9.26 13.40 19.53
N ALA A 236 -9.74 14.45 18.87
CA ALA A 236 -11.11 14.94 19.08
C ALA A 236 -12.17 13.92 18.63
N ALA A 237 -11.95 13.23 17.50
CA ALA A 237 -12.80 12.15 17.03
C ALA A 237 -12.84 10.98 18.03
N GLN A 238 -11.67 10.58 18.57
CA GLN A 238 -11.58 9.58 19.64
C GLN A 238 -12.42 9.95 20.87
N GLU A 239 -12.32 11.20 21.35
CA GLU A 239 -13.06 11.67 22.53
C GLU A 239 -14.58 11.64 22.29
N LEU A 240 -15.05 12.03 21.09
CA LEU A 240 -16.45 11.91 20.67
C LEU A 240 -16.91 10.44 20.56
N LEU A 241 -16.09 9.56 19.97
CA LEU A 241 -16.39 8.14 19.84
C LEU A 241 -16.52 7.47 21.22
N ARG A 242 -15.58 7.74 22.14
CA ARG A 242 -15.61 7.28 23.53
C ARG A 242 -16.89 7.75 24.25
N LYS A 243 -17.23 9.04 24.16
CA LYS A 243 -18.48 9.64 24.69
C LYS A 243 -19.73 8.91 24.18
N HIS A 244 -19.75 8.50 22.91
CA HIS A 244 -20.88 7.82 22.27
C HIS A 244 -20.81 6.28 22.31
N LYS A 245 -19.82 5.68 23.00
CA LYS A 245 -19.59 4.21 23.07
C LYS A 245 -19.42 3.56 21.68
N ALA A 246 -18.79 4.29 20.77
CA ALA A 246 -18.36 3.83 19.45
C ALA A 246 -16.83 3.71 19.43
N LEU A 247 -16.28 2.96 18.47
CA LEU A 247 -14.84 2.66 18.40
C LEU A 247 -14.11 3.52 17.37
N LEU A 248 -12.84 3.83 17.63
CA LEU A 248 -11.90 4.34 16.64
C LEU A 248 -11.15 3.17 15.97
N ILE A 249 -11.20 3.10 14.64
CA ILE A 249 -10.45 2.14 13.83
C ILE A 249 -9.45 2.92 12.97
N ALA A 250 -8.15 2.76 13.23
CA ALA A 250 -7.11 3.35 12.38
C ALA A 250 -6.71 2.37 11.27
N ASP A 251 -6.87 2.77 10.02
CA ASP A 251 -6.37 2.01 8.89
C ASP A 251 -4.92 2.42 8.56
N GLU A 252 -3.98 1.69 9.15
CA GLU A 252 -2.54 1.86 8.97
C GLU A 252 -1.99 1.01 7.80
N VAL A 253 -2.85 0.38 6.99
CA VAL A 253 -2.46 -0.52 5.88
C VAL A 253 -1.61 0.17 4.81
N GLN A 254 -1.64 1.50 4.67
CA GLN A 254 -0.69 2.25 3.85
C GLN A 254 0.27 3.12 4.67
N THR A 255 -0.18 3.68 5.80
CA THR A 255 0.53 4.73 6.56
C THR A 255 1.44 4.20 7.68
N GLY A 256 1.26 2.94 8.09
CA GLY A 256 2.04 2.31 9.14
C GLY A 256 3.38 1.75 8.67
N LEU A 257 4.06 1.07 9.59
CA LEU A 257 5.38 0.48 9.43
C LEU A 257 6.41 1.52 8.93
N GLY A 258 6.47 2.67 9.61
CA GLY A 258 7.47 3.71 9.37
C GLY A 258 7.20 4.65 8.20
N ARG A 259 6.19 4.37 7.35
CA ARG A 259 5.92 5.10 6.11
C ARG A 259 5.86 6.62 6.27
N THR A 260 5.25 7.09 7.36
CA THR A 260 5.03 8.52 7.62
C THR A 260 6.12 9.17 8.49
N GLY A 261 7.18 8.44 8.82
CA GLY A 261 8.26 8.88 9.72
C GLY A 261 8.08 8.47 11.18
N ASP A 262 6.89 7.98 11.58
CA ASP A 262 6.64 7.29 12.84
C ASP A 262 6.19 5.85 12.54
N PHE A 263 6.21 4.95 13.54
CA PHE A 263 5.93 3.53 13.30
C PHE A 263 4.48 3.30 12.84
N TYR A 264 3.52 3.96 13.48
CA TYR A 264 2.14 4.11 13.01
C TYR A 264 1.82 5.60 12.85
N ALA A 265 1.08 5.97 11.81
CA ALA A 265 0.80 7.37 11.52
C ALA A 265 -0.15 8.06 12.52
N TYR A 266 -0.98 7.30 13.25
CA TYR A 266 -1.76 7.87 14.35
C TYR A 266 -0.88 8.42 15.49
N GLN A 267 0.38 7.99 15.58
CA GLN A 267 1.33 8.40 16.64
C GLN A 267 1.86 9.83 16.48
N HIS A 268 1.69 10.44 15.29
CA HIS A 268 1.99 11.87 15.07
C HIS A 268 1.06 12.80 15.91
N GLU A 269 -0.05 12.28 16.44
CA GLU A 269 -0.94 12.98 17.37
C GLU A 269 -0.87 12.34 18.78
N GLU A 270 -0.30 13.07 19.74
CA GLU A 270 -0.16 12.59 21.12
C GLU A 270 -1.51 12.32 21.80
N GLY A 271 -1.65 11.13 22.39
CA GLY A 271 -2.86 10.69 23.09
C GLY A 271 -3.91 10.02 22.19
N VAL A 272 -3.60 9.76 20.92
CA VAL A 272 -4.44 8.94 20.03
C VAL A 272 -4.16 7.45 20.29
N GLU A 273 -5.21 6.73 20.69
CA GLU A 273 -5.19 5.32 21.10
C GLU A 273 -6.38 4.57 20.48
N PRO A 274 -6.31 4.22 19.18
CA PRO A 274 -7.38 3.51 18.49
C PRO A 274 -7.83 2.25 19.24
N ASP A 275 -9.07 1.82 19.03
CA ASP A 275 -9.57 0.57 19.60
C ASP A 275 -9.18 -0.65 18.76
N LEU A 276 -8.98 -0.42 17.46
CA LEU A 276 -8.54 -1.38 16.45
C LEU A 276 -7.55 -0.69 15.48
N VAL A 277 -6.52 -1.40 15.04
CA VAL A 277 -5.54 -0.93 14.03
C VAL A 277 -5.35 -1.99 12.95
N CYS A 278 -5.52 -1.60 11.69
CA CYS A 278 -5.32 -2.48 10.52
C CYS A 278 -3.91 -2.29 9.94
N VAL A 279 -3.16 -3.37 9.74
CA VAL A 279 -1.77 -3.34 9.24
C VAL A 279 -1.59 -4.39 8.14
N ALA A 280 -0.89 -4.06 7.06
CA ALA A 280 -0.55 -5.02 5.99
C ALA A 280 0.62 -4.47 5.13
N LYS A 281 0.57 -4.68 3.80
CA LYS A 281 1.52 -4.18 2.79
C LYS A 281 2.98 -4.47 3.16
N SER A 282 3.73 -3.49 3.68
CA SER A 282 5.15 -3.64 4.06
C SER A 282 5.40 -4.82 5.01
N LEU A 283 4.41 -5.23 5.81
CA LEU A 283 4.51 -6.40 6.70
C LEU A 283 4.86 -7.71 5.97
N SER A 284 4.52 -7.81 4.68
CA SER A 284 4.84 -8.98 3.83
C SER A 284 6.32 -9.09 3.44
N GLY A 285 7.10 -8.03 3.68
CA GLY A 285 8.46 -7.88 3.15
C GLY A 285 8.54 -7.90 1.62
N GLY A 286 7.42 -7.76 0.92
CA GLY A 286 7.33 -7.89 -0.54
C GLY A 286 7.09 -9.31 -1.05
N TYR A 287 6.95 -10.30 -0.16
CA TYR A 287 6.90 -11.72 -0.51
C TYR A 287 5.57 -12.40 -0.21
N VAL A 288 5.25 -12.58 1.08
CA VAL A 288 4.15 -13.46 1.49
C VAL A 288 2.97 -12.61 1.98
N PRO A 289 1.78 -12.74 1.38
CA PRO A 289 0.62 -11.95 1.78
C PRO A 289 0.29 -12.13 3.28
N VAL A 290 0.26 -11.01 4.00
CA VAL A 290 -0.01 -10.97 5.44
C VAL A 290 -0.67 -9.67 5.82
N SER A 291 -1.56 -9.73 6.81
CA SER A 291 -2.10 -8.58 7.51
C SER A 291 -2.33 -8.89 8.98
N ALA A 292 -2.43 -7.84 9.78
CA ALA A 292 -2.70 -7.90 11.20
C ALA A 292 -3.82 -6.91 11.54
N THR A 293 -4.76 -7.34 12.37
CA THR A 293 -5.71 -6.45 13.07
C THR A 293 -5.37 -6.47 14.54
N LEU A 294 -4.75 -5.40 15.03
CA LEU A 294 -4.46 -5.22 16.45
C LEU A 294 -5.72 -4.69 17.14
N GLY A 295 -5.94 -5.03 18.40
CA GLY A 295 -7.09 -4.53 19.15
C GLY A 295 -7.04 -4.77 20.66
N LYS A 296 -7.94 -4.09 21.37
CA LYS A 296 -8.09 -4.19 22.83
C LYS A 296 -8.65 -5.55 23.26
N ASP A 297 -8.16 -6.10 24.37
CA ASP A 297 -8.46 -7.44 24.87
C ASP A 297 -9.97 -7.70 25.03
N TRP A 298 -10.71 -6.69 25.52
CA TRP A 298 -12.16 -6.79 25.74
C TRP A 298 -12.95 -6.99 24.42
N ILE A 299 -12.46 -6.46 23.29
CA ILE A 299 -13.09 -6.64 21.96
C ILE A 299 -12.91 -8.09 21.52
N PHE A 300 -11.68 -8.59 21.59
CA PHE A 300 -11.34 -9.97 21.22
C PHE A 300 -12.05 -10.98 22.12
N LYS A 301 -12.02 -10.80 23.46
CA LYS A 301 -12.76 -11.66 24.41
C LYS A 301 -14.26 -11.65 24.17
N LYS A 302 -14.83 -10.54 23.68
CA LYS A 302 -16.25 -10.50 23.31
C LYS A 302 -16.52 -11.28 22.02
N VAL A 303 -15.67 -11.19 21.00
CA VAL A 303 -15.83 -11.96 19.76
C VAL A 303 -15.65 -13.46 20.02
N TYR A 304 -14.56 -13.85 20.69
CA TYR A 304 -14.16 -15.21 21.03
C TYR A 304 -14.61 -15.61 22.45
N SER A 305 -15.89 -15.38 22.77
CA SER A 305 -16.42 -15.44 24.15
C SER A 305 -16.65 -16.84 24.73
N SER A 306 -16.43 -17.90 23.97
CA SER A 306 -16.61 -19.29 24.40
C SER A 306 -15.82 -20.27 23.51
N MET A 307 -15.68 -21.51 23.96
CA MET A 307 -15.04 -22.58 23.18
C MET A 307 -15.69 -22.76 21.81
N ASP A 308 -17.03 -22.76 21.73
CA ASP A 308 -17.78 -22.87 20.47
C ASP A 308 -17.52 -21.71 19.49
N ARG A 309 -16.95 -20.61 19.98
CA ARG A 309 -16.65 -19.40 19.20
C ARG A 309 -15.17 -19.23 18.86
N VAL A 310 -14.29 -20.16 19.25
CA VAL A 310 -12.84 -20.06 19.03
C VAL A 310 -12.45 -19.90 17.55
N LEU A 311 -13.27 -20.42 16.62
CA LEU A 311 -13.09 -20.27 15.16
C LEU A 311 -14.12 -19.35 14.47
N VAL A 312 -14.89 -18.54 15.22
CA VAL A 312 -15.99 -17.72 14.64
C VAL A 312 -15.50 -16.65 13.64
N HIS A 313 -14.22 -16.30 13.71
CA HIS A 313 -13.51 -15.55 12.68
C HIS A 313 -12.11 -16.14 12.52
N SER A 314 -11.82 -16.60 11.30
CA SER A 314 -10.60 -17.33 10.95
C SER A 314 -10.29 -17.14 9.46
N ALA A 315 -9.03 -17.28 9.07
CA ALA A 315 -8.58 -17.37 7.68
C ALA A 315 -7.70 -18.62 7.50
N SER A 316 -7.84 -19.32 6.37
CA SER A 316 -7.17 -20.61 6.14
C SER A 316 -5.64 -20.48 6.08
N PHE A 317 -5.14 -19.48 5.33
CA PHE A 317 -3.72 -19.15 5.23
C PHE A 317 -3.25 -18.16 6.31
N GLY A 318 -4.17 -17.63 7.12
CA GLY A 318 -3.84 -16.67 8.17
C GLY A 318 -2.92 -17.31 9.21
N ALA A 319 -1.87 -16.58 9.56
CA ALA A 319 -0.81 -16.99 10.49
C ALA A 319 0.14 -18.12 10.01
N ASN A 320 0.28 -18.33 8.69
CA ASN A 320 1.28 -19.27 8.13
C ASN A 320 2.73 -18.86 8.48
N ALA A 321 3.61 -19.85 8.63
CA ALA A 321 4.99 -19.66 9.11
C ALA A 321 5.81 -18.71 8.24
N GLN A 322 5.67 -18.76 6.91
CA GLN A 322 6.40 -17.88 5.99
C GLN A 322 5.98 -16.41 6.14
N ALA A 323 4.68 -16.13 6.27
CA ALA A 323 4.15 -14.80 6.54
C ALA A 323 4.62 -14.26 7.89
N MET A 324 4.61 -15.09 8.93
CA MET A 324 5.06 -14.67 10.27
C MET A 324 6.56 -14.40 10.30
N ALA A 325 7.37 -15.25 9.66
CA ALA A 325 8.81 -15.05 9.53
C ALA A 325 9.16 -13.81 8.68
N ALA A 326 8.44 -13.56 7.59
CA ALA A 326 8.60 -12.34 6.79
C ALA A 326 8.29 -11.08 7.63
N GLY A 327 7.20 -11.09 8.41
CA GLY A 327 6.85 -9.99 9.31
C GLY A 327 7.92 -9.76 10.38
N LEU A 328 8.41 -10.83 11.02
CA LEU A 328 9.49 -10.77 12.02
C LEU A 328 10.78 -10.20 11.42
N ALA A 329 11.17 -10.66 10.23
CA ALA A 329 12.34 -10.17 9.50
C ALA A 329 12.21 -8.71 9.08
N VAL A 330 11.00 -8.26 8.68
CA VAL A 330 10.71 -6.86 8.39
C VAL A 330 10.91 -6.00 9.63
N LEU A 331 10.33 -6.40 10.77
CA LEU A 331 10.44 -5.63 12.01
C LEU A 331 11.87 -5.59 12.56
N GLY A 332 12.62 -6.70 12.45
CA GLY A 332 14.05 -6.73 12.79
C GLY A 332 14.88 -5.79 11.91
N ALA A 333 14.77 -5.89 10.58
CA ALA A 333 15.49 -4.99 9.68
C ALA A 333 15.09 -3.52 9.85
N MET A 334 13.82 -3.23 10.18
CA MET A 334 13.38 -1.86 10.48
C MET A 334 14.06 -1.26 11.72
N GLU A 335 14.34 -2.09 12.72
CA GLU A 335 15.03 -1.75 13.97
C GLU A 335 16.54 -1.58 13.71
N ASP A 336 17.19 -2.61 13.14
CA ASP A 336 18.64 -2.63 12.86
C ASP A 336 19.09 -1.52 11.89
N GLU A 337 18.32 -1.28 10.82
CA GLU A 337 18.65 -0.32 9.76
C GLU A 337 18.05 1.09 9.99
N ASN A 338 17.42 1.33 11.16
CA ASN A 338 16.82 2.61 11.54
C ASN A 338 15.80 3.16 10.51
N ILE A 339 15.05 2.27 9.85
CA ILE A 339 14.22 2.57 8.68
C ILE A 339 13.16 3.66 8.93
N VAL A 340 12.57 3.68 10.13
CA VAL A 340 11.58 4.71 10.51
C VAL A 340 12.21 6.11 10.54
N ALA A 341 13.44 6.23 11.05
CA ALA A 341 14.16 7.49 11.07
C ALA A 341 14.58 7.92 9.66
N ASN A 342 15.05 6.98 8.82
CA ASN A 342 15.36 7.27 7.42
C ASN A 342 14.13 7.73 6.62
N ALA A 343 12.97 7.10 6.85
CA ALA A 343 11.72 7.52 6.22
C ALA A 343 11.28 8.94 6.64
N ARG A 344 11.62 9.37 7.87
CA ARG A 344 11.42 10.76 8.32
C ARG A 344 12.37 11.71 7.59
N SER A 345 13.69 11.49 7.67
CA SER A 345 14.71 12.40 7.11
C SER A 345 14.68 12.50 5.58
N SER A 346 14.64 11.37 4.86
CA SER A 346 14.54 11.35 3.40
C SER A 346 13.20 11.91 2.90
N GLY A 347 12.13 11.74 3.69
CA GLY A 347 10.82 12.33 3.42
C GLY A 347 10.81 13.86 3.56
N GLU A 348 11.43 14.38 4.62
CA GLU A 348 11.62 15.83 4.82
C GLU A 348 12.49 16.43 3.73
N LEU A 349 13.64 15.82 3.39
CA LEU A 349 14.52 16.26 2.32
C LEU A 349 13.79 16.36 0.98
N LEU A 350 13.07 15.29 0.58
CA LEU A 350 12.32 15.23 -0.68
C LEU A 350 11.20 16.28 -0.71
N ARG A 351 10.45 16.44 0.38
CA ARG A 351 9.39 17.47 0.47
C ARG A 351 9.96 18.88 0.37
N ASN A 352 11.05 19.18 1.09
CA ASN A 352 11.66 20.51 1.08
C ASN A 352 12.18 20.87 -0.32
N ARG A 353 12.90 19.95 -0.98
CA ARG A 353 13.40 20.13 -2.34
C ARG A 353 12.30 20.33 -3.39
N LEU A 354 11.15 19.66 -3.23
CA LEU A 354 10.00 19.85 -4.10
C LEU A 354 9.24 21.15 -3.78
N ALA A 355 9.17 21.56 -2.50
CA ALA A 355 8.56 22.81 -2.09
C ALA A 355 9.36 24.04 -2.60
N GLU A 356 10.68 23.95 -2.66
CA GLU A 356 11.57 24.94 -3.32
C GLU A 356 11.20 25.19 -4.80
N LEU A 357 10.49 24.26 -5.45
CA LEU A 357 10.04 24.41 -6.84
C LEU A 357 8.65 25.08 -6.98
N ILE A 358 7.84 25.15 -5.92
CA ILE A 358 6.48 25.73 -5.99
C ILE A 358 6.50 27.17 -6.55
N PRO A 359 7.37 28.10 -6.08
CA PRO A 359 7.41 29.47 -6.61
C PRO A 359 7.89 29.57 -8.06
N ARG A 360 8.45 28.50 -8.64
CA ARG A 360 8.97 28.48 -10.02
C ARG A 360 7.93 28.08 -11.06
N TYR A 361 6.84 27.40 -10.67
CA TYR A 361 5.91 26.78 -11.61
C TYR A 361 4.46 27.01 -11.19
N GLU A 362 3.74 27.90 -11.89
CA GLU A 362 2.31 28.19 -11.64
C GLU A 362 1.37 26.96 -11.66
N LEU A 363 1.80 25.86 -12.27
CA LEU A 363 1.04 24.61 -12.35
C LEU A 363 1.24 23.71 -11.13
N LEU A 364 2.31 23.91 -10.34
CA LEU A 364 2.60 23.17 -9.12
C LEU A 364 1.99 23.91 -7.92
N ALA A 365 0.93 23.38 -7.34
CA ALA A 365 0.14 24.07 -6.32
C ALA A 365 0.58 23.77 -4.89
N ASP A 366 0.87 22.50 -4.58
CA ASP A 366 1.18 22.06 -3.21
C ASP A 366 2.06 20.79 -3.21
N VAL A 367 2.84 20.63 -2.14
CA VAL A 367 3.63 19.44 -1.83
C VAL A 367 3.43 19.08 -0.36
N ARG A 368 2.61 18.05 -0.12
CA ARG A 368 2.14 17.66 1.23
C ARG A 368 2.45 16.21 1.57
N GLY A 369 2.16 15.85 2.82
CA GLY A 369 2.34 14.51 3.36
C GLY A 369 3.33 14.47 4.52
N ARG A 370 3.69 13.26 4.96
CA ARG A 370 4.64 12.99 6.06
C ARG A 370 5.53 11.82 5.72
N GLY A 371 6.78 11.85 6.16
CA GLY A 371 7.80 10.87 5.81
C GLY A 371 7.84 10.62 4.29
N LEU A 372 7.94 9.36 3.89
CA LEU A 372 7.94 8.93 2.51
C LEU A 372 6.53 8.62 1.97
N MET A 373 5.52 9.39 2.39
CA MET A 373 4.18 9.41 1.78
C MET A 373 3.85 10.85 1.38
N ILE A 374 4.07 11.17 0.11
CA ILE A 374 4.10 12.54 -0.40
C ILE A 374 3.14 12.69 -1.57
N GLY A 375 2.34 13.77 -1.55
CA GLY A 375 1.48 14.18 -2.66
C GLY A 375 2.05 15.45 -3.30
N ILE A 376 2.22 15.41 -4.62
CA ILE A 376 2.52 16.58 -5.46
C ILE A 376 1.21 16.94 -6.16
N GLU A 377 0.60 18.08 -5.82
CA GLU A 377 -0.65 18.55 -6.43
C GLU A 377 -0.40 19.63 -7.48
N PHE A 378 -1.09 19.49 -8.61
CA PHE A 378 -1.12 20.48 -9.67
C PHE A 378 -2.42 21.28 -9.68
N GLY A 379 -2.28 22.58 -9.88
CA GLY A 379 -3.38 23.55 -9.79
C GLY A 379 -3.61 24.34 -11.07
N ARG A 380 -4.65 25.17 -11.03
CA ARG A 380 -4.96 26.11 -12.10
C ARG A 380 -3.96 27.27 -12.08
N PRO A 381 -3.22 27.52 -13.16
CA PRO A 381 -2.27 28.63 -13.24
C PRO A 381 -2.97 29.96 -13.53
N ASP A 382 -2.29 31.07 -13.23
CA ASP A 382 -2.82 32.42 -13.37
C ASP A 382 -2.64 32.98 -14.78
N SER A 383 -1.48 32.71 -15.40
CA SER A 383 -1.10 33.25 -16.70
C SER A 383 -2.04 32.75 -17.81
N LEU A 384 -2.52 33.69 -18.63
CA LEU A 384 -3.57 33.44 -19.62
C LEU A 384 -3.25 32.27 -20.57
N LYS A 385 -1.98 32.12 -20.96
CA LYS A 385 -1.48 31.06 -21.84
C LYS A 385 -1.60 29.68 -21.19
N LEU A 386 -1.10 29.51 -19.97
CA LEU A 386 -1.18 28.22 -19.25
C LEU A 386 -2.61 27.94 -18.79
N ARG A 387 -3.35 28.95 -18.35
CA ARG A 387 -4.74 28.82 -17.87
C ARG A 387 -5.69 28.33 -18.95
N SER A 388 -5.51 28.79 -20.19
CA SER A 388 -6.28 28.31 -21.35
C SER A 388 -5.98 26.84 -21.64
N ARG A 389 -4.70 26.46 -21.64
CA ARG A 389 -4.25 25.06 -21.83
C ARG A 389 -4.76 24.12 -20.73
N TRP A 390 -4.65 24.53 -19.47
CA TRP A 390 -5.19 23.82 -18.31
C TRP A 390 -6.69 23.58 -18.46
N THR A 391 -7.44 24.62 -18.84
CA THR A 391 -8.90 24.52 -19.00
C THR A 391 -9.28 23.49 -20.08
N VAL A 392 -8.53 23.41 -21.19
CA VAL A 392 -8.72 22.39 -22.24
C VAL A 392 -8.40 20.98 -21.73
N LEU A 393 -7.30 20.78 -20.99
CA LEU A 393 -6.98 19.48 -20.39
C LEU A 393 -8.07 19.02 -19.41
N GLN A 394 -8.49 19.88 -18.49
CA GLN A 394 -9.52 19.57 -17.49
C GLN A 394 -10.89 19.25 -18.14
N ALA A 395 -11.21 19.89 -19.27
CA ALA A 395 -12.41 19.60 -20.04
C ALA A 395 -12.35 18.25 -20.79
N ALA A 396 -11.16 17.83 -21.23
CA ALA A 396 -10.95 16.53 -21.87
C ALA A 396 -10.98 15.38 -20.85
N ARG A 397 -10.15 15.46 -19.79
CA ARG A 397 -10.13 14.52 -18.66
C ARG A 397 -9.42 15.16 -17.46
N LYS A 398 -10.10 15.24 -16.31
CA LYS A 398 -9.45 15.56 -15.03
C LYS A 398 -8.41 14.48 -14.67
N GLY A 399 -7.27 14.88 -14.10
CA GLY A 399 -6.12 14.01 -13.79
C GLY A 399 -5.13 13.86 -14.96
N LEU A 400 -5.40 14.48 -16.12
CA LEU A 400 -4.59 14.32 -17.32
C LEU A 400 -3.26 15.09 -17.23
N PHE A 401 -3.19 16.21 -16.50
CA PHE A 401 -1.93 16.94 -16.38
C PHE A 401 -0.91 16.17 -15.52
N ALA A 402 -1.34 15.60 -14.39
CA ALA A 402 -0.53 14.70 -13.58
C ALA A 402 -0.04 13.50 -14.42
N GLN A 403 -0.90 12.91 -15.25
CA GLN A 403 -0.48 11.84 -16.18
C GLN A 403 0.57 12.33 -17.20
N MET A 404 0.43 13.54 -17.73
CA MET A 404 1.41 14.15 -18.66
C MET A 404 2.78 14.41 -18.03
N VAL A 405 2.87 14.53 -16.70
CA VAL A 405 4.14 14.61 -15.95
C VAL A 405 4.69 13.21 -15.64
N VAL A 406 3.82 12.26 -15.29
CA VAL A 406 4.17 10.85 -14.98
C VAL A 406 4.82 10.13 -16.15
N VAL A 407 4.33 10.31 -17.39
CA VAL A 407 4.88 9.56 -18.55
C VAL A 407 6.34 9.96 -18.89
N PRO A 408 6.71 11.26 -19.02
CA PRO A 408 8.10 11.65 -19.21
C PRO A 408 9.05 11.23 -18.08
N LEU A 409 8.59 11.21 -16.82
CA LEU A 409 9.38 10.68 -15.70
C LEU A 409 9.79 9.22 -15.96
N LEU A 410 8.86 8.38 -16.43
CA LEU A 410 9.19 7.00 -16.79
C LEU A 410 10.05 6.93 -18.07
N GLN A 411 9.61 7.56 -19.15
CA GLN A 411 10.18 7.36 -20.50
C GLN A 411 11.51 8.08 -20.73
N LYS A 412 11.70 9.30 -20.19
CA LYS A 412 12.93 10.09 -20.37
C LYS A 412 13.90 9.94 -19.20
N HIS A 413 13.39 9.76 -17.97
CA HIS A 413 14.21 9.79 -16.76
C HIS A 413 14.31 8.44 -16.03
N ARG A 414 13.60 7.40 -16.51
CA ARG A 414 13.55 6.06 -15.91
C ARG A 414 13.17 6.13 -14.43
N ILE A 415 12.04 6.77 -14.14
CA ILE A 415 11.44 6.89 -12.80
C ILE A 415 9.98 6.46 -12.86
N LEU A 416 9.65 5.39 -12.13
CA LEU A 416 8.28 4.89 -12.00
C LEU A 416 7.53 5.73 -10.95
N THR A 417 6.52 6.47 -11.42
CA THR A 417 5.55 7.22 -10.61
C THR A 417 4.13 6.91 -11.10
N GLN A 418 3.10 7.35 -10.36
CA GLN A 418 1.71 7.22 -10.80
C GLN A 418 0.82 8.33 -10.20
N VAL A 419 -0.25 8.67 -10.90
CA VAL A 419 -1.32 9.51 -10.37
C VAL A 419 -2.01 8.83 -9.18
N SER A 420 -2.47 9.62 -8.20
CA SER A 420 -2.95 9.09 -6.92
C SER A 420 -4.35 8.46 -6.98
N GLY A 421 -5.10 8.69 -8.06
CA GLY A 421 -6.47 8.23 -8.28
C GLY A 421 -7.00 8.79 -9.60
N ASP A 422 -8.15 8.29 -10.07
CA ASP A 422 -8.78 8.88 -11.26
C ASP A 422 -9.31 10.27 -10.93
N HIS A 423 -9.30 11.17 -11.91
CA HIS A 423 -9.73 12.57 -11.77
C HIS A 423 -8.97 13.43 -10.72
N LEU A 424 -7.87 12.94 -10.15
CA LEU A 424 -6.99 13.70 -9.26
C LEU A 424 -5.76 14.23 -10.01
N GLU A 425 -5.50 15.54 -9.89
CA GLU A 425 -4.27 16.17 -10.39
C GLU A 425 -3.14 16.06 -9.35
N VAL A 426 -2.95 14.86 -8.80
CA VAL A 426 -1.99 14.58 -7.73
C VAL A 426 -1.13 13.38 -8.11
N ILE A 427 0.20 13.55 -8.14
CA ILE A 427 1.14 12.43 -8.16
C ILE A 427 1.40 12.00 -6.73
N LYS A 428 1.31 10.69 -6.45
CA LYS A 428 1.67 10.13 -5.15
C LYS A 428 3.04 9.46 -5.23
N LEU A 429 3.93 9.89 -4.35
CA LEU A 429 5.21 9.23 -4.08
C LEU A 429 5.08 8.40 -2.80
N ILE A 430 5.35 7.10 -2.93
CA ILE A 430 5.45 6.13 -1.84
C ILE A 430 6.62 5.17 -2.14
N PRO A 431 7.86 5.69 -2.26
CA PRO A 431 9.06 4.89 -2.58
C PRO A 431 9.39 3.87 -1.49
N PRO A 432 10.32 2.93 -1.70
CA PRO A 432 10.87 2.14 -0.61
C PRO A 432 11.42 3.01 0.52
N LEU A 433 11.28 2.55 1.76
CA LEU A 433 11.70 3.28 2.97
C LEU A 433 13.22 3.39 3.11
N VAL A 434 13.96 2.65 2.27
CA VAL A 434 15.42 2.61 2.16
C VAL A 434 16.02 3.67 1.24
N ILE A 435 15.21 4.55 0.61
CA ILE A 435 15.76 5.62 -0.24
C ILE A 435 16.48 6.70 0.58
N GLY A 436 17.52 7.29 0.01
CA GLY A 436 18.30 8.39 0.59
C GLY A 436 18.45 9.58 -0.35
N GLU A 437 19.39 10.47 -0.01
CA GLU A 437 19.70 11.71 -0.73
C GLU A 437 19.93 11.47 -2.24
N ARG A 438 20.63 10.39 -2.62
CA ARG A 438 20.90 10.04 -4.03
C ARG A 438 19.63 9.84 -4.85
N GLU A 439 18.64 9.11 -4.33
CA GLU A 439 17.38 8.86 -5.03
C GLU A 439 16.50 10.12 -5.02
N VAL A 440 16.53 10.89 -3.93
CA VAL A 440 15.84 12.18 -3.82
C VAL A 440 16.36 13.18 -4.85
N ASP A 441 17.67 13.37 -4.96
CA ASP A 441 18.28 14.28 -5.93
C ASP A 441 17.99 13.87 -7.37
N ARG A 442 18.07 12.56 -7.68
CA ARG A 442 17.68 12.03 -9.00
C ARG A 442 16.21 12.35 -9.30
N PHE A 443 15.32 12.15 -8.33
CA PHE A 443 13.89 12.45 -8.50
C PHE A 443 13.66 13.94 -8.74
N VAL A 444 14.21 14.80 -7.90
CA VAL A 444 14.03 16.26 -7.95
C VAL A 444 14.61 16.83 -9.25
N ALA A 445 15.78 16.39 -9.68
CA ALA A 445 16.39 16.81 -10.95
C ALA A 445 15.53 16.41 -12.16
N ALA A 446 15.05 15.16 -12.20
CA ALA A 446 14.15 14.68 -13.24
C ALA A 446 12.81 15.42 -13.25
N PHE A 447 12.20 15.61 -12.08
CA PHE A 447 10.95 16.35 -11.93
C PHE A 447 11.08 17.81 -12.37
N THR A 448 12.17 18.49 -11.99
CA THR A 448 12.49 19.85 -12.44
C THR A 448 12.57 19.93 -13.97
N ALA A 449 13.31 19.02 -14.61
CA ALA A 449 13.43 18.99 -16.08
C ALA A 449 12.08 18.74 -16.80
N VAL A 450 11.22 17.90 -16.22
CA VAL A 450 9.86 17.65 -16.72
C VAL A 450 8.96 18.89 -16.54
N MET A 451 9.06 19.59 -15.41
CA MET A 451 8.32 20.83 -15.15
C MET A 451 8.80 22.01 -16.03
N ASP A 452 10.09 22.07 -16.36
CA ASP A 452 10.62 23.06 -17.31
C ASP A 452 10.06 22.86 -18.74
N ASP A 453 9.93 21.61 -19.22
CA ASP A 453 9.26 21.29 -20.52
C ASP A 453 7.75 21.65 -20.47
N ALA A 454 7.09 21.36 -19.33
CA ALA A 454 5.69 21.69 -19.08
C ALA A 454 5.45 23.22 -19.12
N HIS A 455 6.26 24.00 -18.42
CA HIS A 455 6.06 25.44 -18.27
C HIS A 455 6.37 26.19 -19.57
N ASN A 456 7.50 25.89 -20.21
CA ASN A 456 7.93 26.57 -21.45
C ASN A 456 7.02 26.25 -22.65
N GLY A 457 6.30 25.13 -22.59
CA GLY A 457 5.31 24.77 -23.59
C GLY A 457 5.82 23.87 -24.69
N GLY A 458 6.82 23.03 -24.38
CA GLY A 458 7.48 22.13 -25.31
C GLY A 458 6.75 20.80 -25.52
N LEU A 459 7.54 19.73 -25.70
CA LEU A 459 7.11 18.43 -26.21
C LEU A 459 6.00 17.77 -25.38
N MET A 460 5.97 18.02 -24.07
CA MET A 460 4.90 17.55 -23.19
C MET A 460 3.50 17.94 -23.71
N TRP A 461 3.31 19.14 -24.27
CA TRP A 461 2.00 19.59 -24.73
C TRP A 461 1.54 18.89 -26.02
N ASP A 462 2.47 18.51 -26.89
CA ASP A 462 2.16 17.71 -28.07
C ASP A 462 1.88 16.25 -27.71
N PHE A 463 2.56 15.71 -26.70
CA PHE A 463 2.20 14.43 -26.09
C PHE A 463 0.80 14.46 -25.45
N GLY A 464 0.47 15.53 -24.72
CA GLY A 464 -0.87 15.76 -24.17
C GLY A 464 -1.98 15.77 -25.24
N LYS A 465 -1.73 16.35 -26.42
CA LYS A 465 -2.66 16.28 -27.56
C LYS A 465 -2.88 14.84 -28.05
N ASN A 466 -1.85 14.00 -28.03
CA ASN A 466 -1.97 12.60 -28.44
C ASN A 466 -2.75 11.77 -27.41
N LEU A 467 -2.49 11.96 -26.11
CA LEU A 467 -3.31 11.37 -25.04
C LEU A 467 -4.78 11.80 -25.14
N MET A 468 -5.06 13.08 -25.42
CA MET A 468 -6.43 13.55 -25.63
C MET A 468 -7.12 12.85 -26.82
N LYS A 469 -6.43 12.68 -27.96
CA LYS A 469 -6.97 11.94 -29.10
C LYS A 469 -7.32 10.48 -28.75
N GLN A 470 -6.44 9.80 -28.02
CA GLN A 470 -6.69 8.42 -27.56
C GLN A 470 -7.83 8.34 -26.54
N ALA A 471 -7.92 9.30 -25.60
CA ALA A 471 -9.01 9.36 -24.62
C ALA A 471 -10.40 9.62 -25.26
N VAL A 472 -10.45 10.30 -26.41
CA VAL A 472 -11.68 10.49 -27.20
C VAL A 472 -12.00 9.26 -28.07
N ALA A 473 -10.98 8.57 -28.59
CA ALA A 473 -11.17 7.37 -29.42
C ALA A 473 -11.60 6.12 -28.62
N ASN A 474 -11.35 6.09 -27.32
CA ASN A 474 -11.69 4.98 -26.41
C ASN A 474 -12.98 5.24 -25.58
N ARG A 475 -13.90 6.08 -26.09
CA ARG A 475 -15.22 6.34 -25.49
C ARG A 475 -16.34 5.57 -26.18
#